data_AF-A0A0G4F4V0-F1
#
_entry.id   AF-A0A0G4F4V0-F1
#
_cell.length_a   1.000
_cell.length_b   1.000
_cell.length_c   1.000
_cell.angle_alpha   90.00
_cell.angle_beta   90.00
_cell.angle_gamma   90.00
#
_symmetry.space_group_name_H-M   'P 1'
#
loop_
_entity.id
_entity.type
_entity.pdbx_description
1 polymer ?
#
loop_
_entity_poly.entity_id
_entity_poly.type
_entity_poly.pdbx_seq_one_letter_code
_entity_poly.pdbx_strand_id
1 'polypeptide(L)'
;MTDAQLLSAADSHLKSDAVMAVKLAKKNGHTPAMWLELQTVLLTYFQDRQTRDDQRDELDRMKYAGVSGIDLKTYTSNFISKMLFISDMNMGDKVYQYEKGLPEDVQKEVKKKKPTNLEAAVGAAFEVLSIVPHPSVSFAAAATHPRTLLSTEAPL
;
A
#
# COMPACT_ATOMS: atom_id res chain seq x y z
N MET A 1 -49.36 0.43 3.13
CA MET A 1 -48.46 1.20 4.00
C MET A 1 -47.87 2.31 3.15
N THR A 2 -47.90 3.56 3.61
CA THR A 2 -47.36 4.71 2.85
C THR A 2 -45.85 4.86 3.06
N ASP A 3 -45.16 5.59 2.19
CA ASP A 3 -43.74 5.91 2.39
C ASP A 3 -43.47 6.56 3.74
N ALA A 4 -44.31 7.50 4.16
CA ALA A 4 -44.19 8.14 5.47
C ALA A 4 -44.29 7.13 6.64
N GLN A 5 -45.17 6.13 6.55
CA GLN A 5 -45.28 5.07 7.55
C GLN A 5 -44.03 4.16 7.54
N LEU A 6 -43.52 3.81 6.37
CA LEU A 6 -42.31 2.99 6.22
C LEU A 6 -41.08 3.71 6.77
N LEU A 7 -40.90 4.98 6.42
CA LEU A 7 -39.78 5.80 6.90
C LEU A 7 -39.83 6.01 8.42
N SER A 8 -41.02 6.28 8.98
CA SER A 8 -41.19 6.41 10.43
C SER A 8 -40.88 5.10 11.16
N ALA A 9 -41.32 3.95 10.62
CA ALA A 9 -41.00 2.65 11.21
C ALA A 9 -39.49 2.37 11.13
N ALA A 10 -38.86 2.67 9.99
CA ALA A 10 -37.43 2.46 9.78
C ALA A 10 -36.58 3.32 10.72
N ASP A 11 -36.92 4.59 10.93
CA ASP A 11 -36.18 5.48 11.83
C ASP A 11 -36.09 4.91 13.26
N SER A 12 -37.14 4.22 13.73
CA SER A 12 -37.17 3.53 15.02
C SER A 12 -36.33 2.23 15.10
N HIS A 13 -35.88 1.72 13.95
CA HIS A 13 -35.19 0.42 13.84
C HIS A 13 -33.75 0.53 13.33
N LEU A 14 -33.39 1.63 12.66
CA LEU A 14 -32.01 1.89 12.25
C LEU A 14 -31.09 1.97 13.48
N LYS A 15 -29.93 1.32 13.38
CA LYS A 15 -28.92 1.27 14.45
C LYS A 15 -27.52 1.48 13.87
N SER A 16 -26.61 1.97 14.72
CA SER A 16 -25.17 2.07 14.43
C SER A 16 -24.89 2.71 13.06
N ASP A 17 -24.19 1.99 12.19
CA ASP A 17 -23.77 2.41 10.85
C ASP A 17 -24.92 2.82 9.93
N ALA A 18 -26.09 2.19 10.07
CA ALA A 18 -27.27 2.54 9.28
C ALA A 18 -27.79 3.94 9.65
N VAL A 19 -27.66 4.35 10.92
CA VAL A 19 -27.96 5.73 11.36
C VAL A 19 -26.91 6.70 10.82
N MET A 20 -25.64 6.29 10.79
CA MET A 20 -24.55 7.10 10.24
C MET A 20 -24.73 7.33 8.74
N ALA A 21 -25.17 6.33 7.99
CA ALA A 21 -25.49 6.43 6.57
C ALA A 21 -26.53 7.54 6.29
N VAL A 22 -27.65 7.51 7.02
CA VAL A 22 -28.71 8.52 6.89
C VAL A 22 -28.22 9.91 7.32
N LYS A 23 -27.46 10.01 8.41
CA LYS A 23 -26.87 11.29 8.85
C LYS A 23 -25.90 11.86 7.80
N LEU A 24 -25.10 11.02 7.16
CA LEU A 24 -24.16 11.43 6.12
C LEU A 24 -24.90 11.91 4.87
N ALA A 25 -25.94 11.19 4.43
CA ALA A 25 -26.79 11.64 3.32
C ALA A 25 -27.40 13.02 3.61
N LYS A 26 -27.96 13.21 4.81
CA LYS A 26 -28.51 14.50 5.25
C LYS A 26 -27.46 15.62 5.25
N LYS A 27 -26.26 15.32 5.76
CA LYS A 27 -25.13 16.27 5.74
C LYS A 27 -24.73 16.66 4.31
N ASN A 28 -24.91 15.75 3.35
CA ASN A 28 -24.64 15.98 1.93
C ASN A 28 -25.85 16.58 1.18
N GLY A 29 -26.89 17.04 1.89
CA GLY A 29 -28.05 17.70 1.31
C GLY A 29 -29.16 16.76 0.81
N HIS A 30 -29.06 15.46 1.07
CA HIS A 30 -30.08 14.49 0.68
C HIS A 30 -30.81 13.92 1.91
N THR A 31 -32.10 14.23 2.03
CA THR A 31 -32.98 13.60 3.03
C THR A 31 -33.95 12.67 2.32
N PRO A 32 -33.90 11.35 2.58
CA PRO A 32 -34.84 10.41 1.98
C PRO A 32 -36.29 10.77 2.34
N ALA A 33 -37.11 10.99 1.33
CA ALA A 33 -38.55 11.25 1.44
C ALA A 33 -39.39 10.07 0.94
N MET A 34 -38.79 9.14 0.19
CA MET A 34 -39.39 7.89 -0.25
C MET A 34 -38.68 6.67 0.34
N TRP A 35 -39.39 5.56 0.50
CA TRP A 35 -38.81 4.29 0.97
C TRP A 35 -37.64 3.85 0.08
N LEU A 36 -37.80 3.98 -1.25
CA LEU A 36 -36.76 3.62 -2.21
C LEU A 36 -35.48 4.45 -2.01
N GLU A 37 -35.59 5.75 -1.72
CA GLU A 37 -34.42 6.60 -1.48
C GLU A 37 -33.66 6.17 -0.23
N LEU A 38 -34.38 5.79 0.84
CA LEU A 38 -33.74 5.27 2.05
C LEU A 38 -33.00 3.96 1.75
N GLN A 39 -33.61 3.07 0.96
CA GLN A 39 -32.95 1.83 0.52
C GLN A 39 -31.68 2.13 -0.27
N THR A 40 -31.73 3.06 -1.22
CA THR A 40 -30.55 3.49 -2.00
C THR A 40 -29.46 4.05 -1.11
N VAL A 41 -29.77 4.95 -0.17
CA VAL A 41 -28.79 5.51 0.77
C VAL A 41 -28.07 4.42 1.56
N LEU A 42 -28.83 3.45 2.09
CA LEU A 42 -28.26 2.36 2.87
C LEU A 42 -27.40 1.44 2.00
N LEU A 43 -27.92 1.02 0.84
CA LEU A 43 -27.20 0.13 -0.08
C LEU A 43 -25.88 0.74 -0.54
N THR A 44 -25.90 1.99 -1.01
CA THR A 44 -24.70 2.70 -1.45
C THR A 44 -23.70 2.85 -0.31
N TYR A 45 -24.14 3.26 0.88
CA TYR A 45 -23.25 3.43 2.02
C TYR A 45 -22.52 2.13 2.41
N PHE A 46 -23.25 1.00 2.46
CA PHE A 46 -22.64 -0.28 2.81
C PHE A 46 -21.79 -0.88 1.69
N GLN A 47 -22.15 -0.64 0.41
CA GLN A 47 -21.33 -1.04 -0.74
C GLN A 47 -20.00 -0.27 -0.78
N ASP A 48 -20.05 1.05 -0.58
CA ASP A 48 -18.86 1.89 -0.51
C ASP A 48 -17.97 1.45 0.65
N ARG A 49 -18.57 1.19 1.82
CA ARG A 49 -17.83 0.70 2.97
C ARG A 49 -17.16 -0.64 2.70
N GLN A 50 -17.89 -1.62 2.16
CA GLN A 50 -17.35 -2.93 1.82
C GLN A 50 -16.18 -2.77 0.85
N THR A 51 -16.33 -1.94 -0.18
CA THR A 51 -15.27 -1.68 -1.16
C THR A 51 -14.02 -1.09 -0.48
N ARG A 52 -14.17 -0.12 0.44
CA ARG A 52 -13.02 0.41 1.19
C ARG A 52 -12.36 -0.64 2.07
N ASP A 53 -13.14 -1.49 2.72
CA ASP A 53 -12.62 -2.53 3.61
C ASP A 53 -11.87 -3.60 2.78
N ASP A 54 -12.39 -3.98 1.61
CA ASP A 54 -11.70 -4.85 0.65
C ASP A 54 -10.38 -4.21 0.17
N GLN A 55 -10.38 -2.91 -0.15
CA GLN A 55 -9.16 -2.19 -0.53
C GLN A 55 -8.12 -2.14 0.61
N ARG A 56 -8.57 -2.02 1.87
CA ARG A 56 -7.67 -2.08 3.03
C ARG A 56 -7.04 -3.45 3.17
N ASP A 57 -7.83 -4.51 3.02
CA ASP A 57 -7.33 -5.89 3.08
C ASP A 57 -6.32 -6.18 1.97
N GLU A 58 -6.60 -5.71 0.74
CA GLU A 58 -5.67 -5.83 -0.38
C GLU A 58 -4.37 -5.06 -0.13
N LEU A 59 -4.46 -3.86 0.44
CA LEU A 59 -3.31 -3.01 0.76
C LEU A 59 -2.47 -3.61 1.90
N ASP A 60 -3.10 -4.22 2.91
CA ASP A 60 -2.43 -4.90 4.03
C ASP A 60 -1.64 -6.15 3.58
N ARG A 61 -2.19 -6.88 2.61
CA ARG A 61 -1.58 -8.06 2.00
C ARG A 61 -0.53 -7.71 0.95
N MET A 62 -0.47 -6.47 0.49
CA MET A 62 0.43 -6.07 -0.58
C MET A 62 1.88 -6.16 -0.10
N LYS A 63 2.72 -6.84 -0.90
CA LYS A 63 4.15 -6.97 -0.66
C LYS A 63 4.91 -6.62 -1.93
N TYR A 64 6.01 -5.90 -1.77
CA TYR A 64 7.03 -5.81 -2.78
C TYR A 64 7.74 -7.16 -2.87
N ALA A 65 7.61 -7.84 -4.00
CA ALA A 65 8.25 -9.12 -4.29
C ALA A 65 9.43 -8.99 -5.26
N GLY A 66 9.80 -7.75 -5.61
CA GLY A 66 10.86 -7.47 -6.57
C GLY A 66 12.26 -7.57 -6.00
N VAL A 67 13.24 -7.46 -6.88
CA VAL A 67 14.65 -7.25 -6.51
C VAL A 67 15.27 -6.03 -7.19
N SER A 68 14.48 -5.33 -8.02
CA SER A 68 14.93 -4.17 -8.79
C SER A 68 14.07 -2.92 -8.52
N GLY A 69 14.59 -1.76 -8.92
CA GLY A 69 13.84 -0.50 -8.89
C GLY A 69 12.65 -0.45 -9.86
N ILE A 70 12.64 -1.25 -10.94
CA ILE A 70 11.49 -1.35 -11.86
C ILE A 70 10.31 -1.99 -11.12
N ASP A 71 10.58 -3.04 -10.36
CA ASP A 71 9.57 -3.71 -9.53
C ASP A 71 9.02 -2.75 -8.45
N LEU A 72 9.87 -1.82 -7.96
CA LEU A 72 9.47 -0.86 -6.94
C LEU A 72 8.51 0.18 -7.52
N LYS A 73 8.71 0.60 -8.77
CA LYS A 73 7.76 1.49 -9.48
C LYS A 73 6.40 0.81 -9.60
N THR A 74 6.35 -0.45 -10.02
CA THR A 74 5.11 -1.21 -10.15
C THR A 74 4.40 -1.37 -8.80
N TYR A 75 5.14 -1.78 -7.76
CA TYR A 75 4.62 -1.86 -6.40
C TYR A 75 4.05 -0.51 -5.93
N THR A 76 4.80 0.58 -6.13
CA THR A 76 4.39 1.93 -5.71
C THR A 76 3.14 2.39 -6.45
N SER A 77 3.06 2.20 -7.76
CA SER A 77 1.86 2.53 -8.55
C SER A 77 0.64 1.75 -8.08
N ASN A 78 0.79 0.45 -7.81
CA ASN A 78 -0.28 -0.38 -7.29
C ASN A 78 -0.72 0.06 -5.89
N PHE A 79 0.23 0.36 -5.01
CA PHE A 79 -0.05 0.88 -3.66
C PHE A 79 -0.83 2.19 -3.72
N ILE A 80 -0.37 3.16 -4.51
CA ILE A 80 -1.03 4.47 -4.67
C ILE A 80 -2.44 4.28 -5.20
N SER A 81 -2.61 3.43 -6.23
CA SER A 81 -3.91 3.21 -6.85
C SER A 81 -4.94 2.69 -5.84
N LYS A 82 -4.57 1.75 -4.97
CA LYS A 82 -5.45 1.23 -3.90
C LYS A 82 -5.67 2.23 -2.77
N MET A 83 -4.61 2.90 -2.34
CA MET A 83 -4.66 3.90 -1.28
C MET A 83 -5.64 5.05 -1.61
N LEU A 84 -5.73 5.45 -2.89
CA LEU A 84 -6.66 6.50 -3.32
C LEU A 84 -8.14 6.15 -3.11
N PHE A 85 -8.50 4.86 -3.06
CA PHE A 85 -9.86 4.43 -2.76
C PHE A 85 -10.20 4.48 -1.25
N ILE A 86 -9.19 4.65 -0.38
CA ILE A 86 -9.35 4.68 1.07
C ILE A 86 -9.21 6.14 1.54
N SER A 87 -10.31 6.89 1.44
CA SER A 87 -10.34 8.34 1.65
C SER A 87 -10.04 8.80 3.08
N ASP A 88 -10.19 7.93 4.08
CA ASP A 88 -9.99 8.22 5.50
C ASP A 88 -8.61 7.79 6.03
N MET A 89 -7.68 7.39 5.15
CA MET A 89 -6.32 7.05 5.54
C MET A 89 -5.50 8.31 5.84
N ASN A 90 -4.98 8.43 7.06
CA ASN A 90 -4.11 9.56 7.42
C ASN A 90 -2.70 9.39 6.83
N MET A 91 -1.88 10.45 6.79
CA MET A 91 -0.54 10.37 6.18
C MET A 91 0.39 9.37 6.88
N GLY A 92 0.28 9.23 8.20
CA GLY A 92 1.04 8.25 8.97
C GLY A 92 0.67 6.82 8.58
N ASP A 93 -0.62 6.52 8.44
CA ASP A 93 -1.10 5.22 7.97
C ASP A 93 -0.60 4.90 6.56
N LYS A 94 -0.59 5.90 5.66
CA LYS A 94 -0.06 5.75 4.30
C LYS A 94 1.42 5.36 4.31
N VAL A 95 2.23 6.07 5.09
CA VAL A 95 3.66 5.78 5.23
C VAL A 95 3.86 4.39 5.84
N TYR A 96 3.19 4.11 6.96
CA TYR A 96 3.30 2.83 7.67
C TYR A 96 2.95 1.65 6.76
N GLN A 97 1.83 1.73 6.03
CA GLN A 97 1.39 0.65 5.17
C GLN A 97 2.32 0.45 3.96
N TYR A 98 2.83 1.53 3.37
CA TYR A 98 3.83 1.45 2.32
C TYR A 98 5.10 0.74 2.83
N GLU A 99 5.63 1.18 3.98
CA GLU A 99 6.80 0.56 4.60
C GLU A 99 6.56 -0.92 4.97
N LYS A 100 5.37 -1.27 5.46
CA LYS A 100 4.99 -2.66 5.80
C LYS A 100 5.02 -3.58 4.59
N GLY A 101 4.82 -3.07 3.38
CA GLY A 101 4.88 -3.85 2.15
C GLY A 101 6.31 -4.11 1.66
N LEU A 102 7.32 -3.39 2.15
CA LEU A 102 8.71 -3.54 1.73
C LEU A 102 9.39 -4.77 2.37
N PRO A 103 10.48 -5.28 1.77
CA PRO A 103 11.36 -6.27 2.40
C PRO A 103 11.92 -5.73 3.71
N GLU A 104 12.17 -6.61 4.68
CA GLU A 104 12.50 -6.21 6.05
C GLU A 104 13.78 -5.35 6.14
N ASP A 105 14.80 -5.68 5.35
CA ASP A 105 16.04 -4.92 5.22
C ASP A 105 15.81 -3.52 4.65
N VAL A 106 15.07 -3.43 3.55
CA VAL A 106 14.70 -2.15 2.93
C VAL A 106 13.84 -1.31 3.88
N GLN A 107 12.85 -1.94 4.51
CA GLN A 107 11.96 -1.31 5.48
C GLN A 107 12.74 -0.70 6.64
N LYS A 108 13.73 -1.41 7.20
CA LYS A 108 14.57 -0.90 8.29
C LYS A 108 15.34 0.35 7.85
N GLU A 109 15.93 0.35 6.66
CA GLU A 109 16.67 1.50 6.14
C GLU A 109 15.75 2.70 5.83
N VAL A 110 14.56 2.45 5.29
CA VAL A 110 13.56 3.51 5.07
C VAL A 110 13.12 4.15 6.40
N LYS A 111 12.80 3.33 7.41
CA LYS A 111 12.39 3.81 8.73
C LYS A 111 13.45 4.67 9.43
N LYS A 112 14.73 4.39 9.23
CA LYS A 112 15.83 5.22 9.76
C LYS A 112 15.77 6.65 9.23
N LYS A 113 15.27 6.85 8.01
CA LYS A 113 15.13 8.18 7.40
C LYS A 113 13.92 8.97 7.91
N LYS A 114 13.01 8.33 8.67
CA LYS A 114 11.82 8.95 9.29
C LYS A 114 10.99 9.77 8.28
N PRO A 115 10.50 9.16 7.19
CA PRO A 115 9.70 9.87 6.20
C PRO A 115 8.42 10.44 6.83
N THR A 116 8.13 11.70 6.57
CA THR A 116 6.93 12.38 7.10
C THR A 116 5.74 12.31 6.14
N ASN A 117 5.96 11.86 4.91
CA ASN A 117 4.96 11.70 3.88
C ASN A 117 5.32 10.54 2.94
N LEU A 118 4.36 10.14 2.10
CA LEU A 118 4.52 9.00 1.19
C LEU A 118 5.62 9.23 0.15
N GLU A 119 5.76 10.43 -0.38
CA GLU A 119 6.80 10.76 -1.37
C GLU A 119 8.21 10.53 -0.80
N ALA A 120 8.45 10.99 0.44
CA ALA A 120 9.71 10.76 1.15
C ALA A 120 9.96 9.26 1.40
N ALA A 121 8.92 8.49 1.74
CA ALA A 121 9.03 7.04 1.95
C ALA A 121 9.38 6.31 0.64
N VAL A 122 8.73 6.69 -0.47
CA VAL A 122 9.02 6.16 -1.82
C VAL A 122 10.44 6.51 -2.24
N GLY A 123 10.86 7.77 -2.11
CA GLY A 123 12.23 8.21 -2.42
C GLY A 123 13.28 7.45 -1.60
N ALA A 124 13.04 7.30 -0.30
CA ALA A 124 13.89 6.52 0.59
C ALA A 124 14.03 5.05 0.12
N ALA A 125 12.94 4.41 -0.30
CA ALA A 125 12.96 3.03 -0.79
C ALA A 125 13.75 2.89 -2.10
N PHE A 126 13.59 3.84 -3.04
CA PHE A 126 14.39 3.88 -4.27
C PHE A 126 15.88 4.05 -4.01
N GLU A 127 16.25 4.94 -3.09
CA GLU A 127 17.66 5.12 -2.70
C GLU A 127 18.24 3.82 -2.15
N VAL A 128 17.55 3.13 -1.24
CA VAL A 128 18.04 1.89 -0.65
C VAL A 128 18.23 0.81 -1.72
N LEU A 129 17.22 0.56 -2.56
CA LEU A 129 17.28 -0.48 -3.60
C LEU A 129 18.28 -0.15 -4.72
N SER A 130 18.60 1.12 -4.94
CA SER A 130 19.64 1.51 -5.90
C SER A 130 21.06 1.34 -5.33
N ILE A 131 21.19 1.28 -4.01
CA ILE A 131 22.48 1.20 -3.30
C ILE A 131 22.84 -0.25 -2.92
N VAL A 132 21.88 -1.17 -2.76
CA VAL A 132 22.19 -2.58 -2.43
C VAL A 132 23.01 -3.19 -3.58
N PRO A 133 24.31 -3.48 -3.37
CA PRO A 133 25.04 -4.34 -4.28
C PRO A 133 24.41 -5.72 -4.15
N HIS A 134 24.03 -6.36 -5.27
CA HIS A 134 23.75 -7.79 -5.24
C HIS A 134 24.89 -8.50 -4.49
N PRO A 135 24.61 -9.36 -3.48
CA PRO A 135 25.65 -10.18 -2.85
C PRO A 135 26.24 -11.26 -3.78
N SER A 136 26.13 -11.08 -5.10
CA SER A 136 26.56 -12.01 -6.13
C SER A 136 27.68 -11.43 -7.00
N VAL A 137 28.71 -10.85 -6.39
CA VAL A 137 30.00 -10.67 -7.08
C VAL A 137 31.15 -10.92 -6.10
N SER A 138 31.54 -12.18 -5.93
CA SER A 138 32.95 -12.50 -5.69
C SER A 138 33.59 -12.86 -7.03
N PHE A 139 33.82 -11.85 -7.88
CA PHE A 139 34.76 -11.95 -9.00
C PHE A 139 36.17 -11.72 -8.47
N ALA A 140 36.62 -12.58 -7.55
CA ALA A 140 37.92 -12.46 -6.92
C ALA A 140 38.48 -13.84 -6.52
N ALA A 141 38.62 -14.74 -7.49
CA ALA A 141 39.50 -15.91 -7.38
C ALA A 141 39.79 -16.59 -8.74
N ALA A 142 40.19 -15.86 -9.79
CA ALA A 142 40.78 -16.50 -10.98
C ALA A 142 41.56 -15.53 -11.89
N ALA A 143 42.31 -14.56 -11.36
CA ALA A 143 43.20 -13.76 -12.21
C ALA A 143 44.32 -13.07 -11.44
N THR A 144 45.18 -13.83 -10.77
CA THR A 144 46.57 -13.40 -10.55
C THR A 144 47.43 -14.62 -10.29
N HIS A 145 48.11 -15.10 -11.32
CA HIS A 145 49.57 -15.27 -11.29
C HIS A 145 50.12 -15.29 -12.72
N PRO A 146 50.73 -14.19 -13.18
CA PRO A 146 51.82 -14.25 -14.13
C PRO A 146 53.12 -13.96 -13.40
N ARG A 147 54.00 -14.96 -13.25
CA ARG A 147 55.46 -14.73 -13.33
C ARG A 147 56.25 -16.03 -13.50
N THR A 148 56.73 -16.19 -14.70
CA THR A 148 57.95 -16.88 -15.10
C THR A 148 59.15 -16.43 -14.24
N LEU A 149 60.06 -17.34 -13.87
CA LEU A 149 61.47 -17.34 -14.31
C LEU A 149 62.29 -18.51 -13.73
N LEU A 150 63.05 -19.14 -14.65
CA LEU A 150 64.38 -19.75 -14.54
C LEU A 150 64.59 -21.03 -13.71
N SER A 151 64.98 -22.10 -14.40
CA SER A 151 66.15 -22.88 -14.00
C SER A 151 66.91 -23.37 -15.24
N THR A 152 68.13 -22.87 -15.39
CA THR A 152 69.16 -23.30 -16.33
C THR A 152 70.05 -24.31 -15.60
N GLU A 153 70.27 -25.49 -16.15
CA GLU A 153 71.58 -26.16 -16.10
C GLU A 153 71.68 -27.21 -17.24
N ALA A 154 72.78 -27.14 -17.98
CA ALA A 154 73.21 -28.04 -19.07
C ALA A 154 74.27 -29.03 -18.52
N PRO A 155 75.19 -29.64 -19.30
CA PRO A 155 75.12 -30.41 -20.54
C PRO A 155 75.75 -31.82 -20.41
N LEU A 156 75.50 -32.73 -21.37
CA LEU A 156 76.48 -33.51 -22.16
C LEU A 156 75.75 -34.42 -23.15
#